data_AF-A0A9P0VRJ9-F1
#
_entry.id   AF-A0A9P0VRJ9-F1
#
_cell.length_a   1.000
_cell.length_b   1.000
_cell.length_c   1.000
_cell.angle_alpha   90.00
_cell.angle_beta   90.00
_cell.angle_gamma   90.00
#
_symmetry.space_group_name_H-M   'P 1'
#
loop_
_entity.id
_entity.type
_entity.pdbx_description
1 polymer ?
#
loop_
_entity_poly.entity_id
_entity_poly.type
_entity_poly.pdbx_seq_one_letter_code
_entity_poly.pdbx_strand_id
1 'polypeptide(L)'
;MVFKYKRKTERAQGRDENVMNRAINSINQRETSIRGDVLQFRIPYPTLRKHFLKQPSKKQRFRLFFSGDIEQQLVQNIQEMDARFYGFTKNRLMHFSI
;
A
#
# COMPACT_ATOMS: atom_id res chain seq x y z
N MET A 1 -18.14 -24.46 10.63
CA MET A 1 -17.97 -23.17 9.92
C MET A 1 -19.26 -22.37 10.08
N VAL A 2 -19.23 -21.16 10.65
CA VAL A 2 -20.48 -20.39 10.92
C VAL A 2 -20.94 -19.73 9.62
N PHE A 3 -22.12 -20.13 9.12
CA PHE A 3 -22.61 -19.84 7.78
C PHE A 3 -22.90 -18.36 7.50
N LYS A 4 -23.10 -17.53 8.54
CA LYS A 4 -23.35 -16.08 8.42
C LYS A 4 -22.81 -15.34 9.65
N TYR A 5 -21.57 -14.89 9.60
CA TYR A 5 -21.02 -14.02 10.63
C TYR A 5 -21.57 -12.59 10.49
N LYS A 6 -22.45 -12.17 11.41
CA LYS A 6 -22.92 -10.77 11.51
C LYS A 6 -21.98 -9.99 12.42
N ARG A 7 -21.33 -8.95 11.89
CA ARG A 7 -20.46 -8.07 12.68
C ARG A 7 -21.29 -7.28 13.69
N LYS A 8 -20.77 -7.16 14.93
CA LYS A 8 -21.38 -6.34 15.99
C LYS A 8 -21.16 -4.83 15.77
N THR A 9 -20.20 -4.44 14.94
CA THR A 9 -19.86 -3.03 14.71
C THR A 9 -19.58 -2.73 13.24
N GLU A 10 -19.96 -1.52 12.81
CA GLU A 10 -19.65 -0.97 11.48
C GLU A 10 -18.24 -0.37 11.39
N ARG A 11 -17.46 -0.40 12.48
CA ARG A 11 -16.09 0.17 12.56
C ARG A 11 -15.10 -0.42 11.56
N ALA A 12 -15.48 -1.45 10.81
CA ALA A 12 -14.73 -1.96 9.68
C ALA A 12 -14.78 -1.05 8.43
N GLN A 13 -15.69 -0.06 8.35
CA GLN A 13 -15.75 0.93 7.26
C GLN A 13 -14.47 1.77 7.18
N GLY A 14 -13.77 1.97 8.30
CA GLY A 14 -12.47 2.65 8.32
C GLY A 14 -11.31 1.88 7.67
N ARG A 15 -11.56 0.72 7.05
CA ARG A 15 -10.60 0.04 6.18
C ARG A 15 -10.75 0.42 4.71
N ASP A 16 -11.80 1.14 4.35
CA ASP A 16 -11.96 1.62 2.99
C ASP A 16 -10.92 2.72 2.71
N GLU A 17 -10.06 2.48 1.71
CA GLU A 17 -8.94 3.38 1.40
C GLU A 17 -9.42 4.78 1.05
N ASN A 18 -10.58 4.88 0.38
CA ASN A 18 -11.17 6.16 0.02
C ASN A 18 -11.56 7.00 1.24
N VAL A 19 -12.14 6.37 2.26
CA VAL A 19 -12.55 7.04 3.51
C VAL A 19 -11.32 7.43 4.32
N MET A 20 -10.30 6.56 4.38
CA MET A 20 -9.03 6.85 5.04
C MET A 20 -8.31 8.03 4.39
N ASN A 21 -8.24 8.08 3.06
CA ASN A 21 -7.58 9.17 2.32
C ASN A 21 -8.30 10.51 2.53
N ARG A 22 -9.64 10.51 2.52
CA ARG A 22 -10.43 11.71 2.84
C ARG A 22 -10.15 12.24 4.24
N ALA A 23 -10.16 11.35 5.25
CA ALA A 23 -9.86 11.71 6.64
C ALA A 23 -8.42 12.21 6.81
N ILE A 24 -7.45 11.67 6.08
CA ILE A 24 -6.06 12.17 6.13
C ILE A 24 -5.97 13.56 5.47
N ASN A 25 -6.69 13.78 4.38
CA ASN A 25 -6.69 15.05 3.67
C ASN A 25 -7.32 16.18 4.49
N SER A 26 -8.45 15.94 5.18
CA SER A 26 -9.07 16.92 6.09
C SER A 26 -8.14 17.33 7.23
N ILE A 27 -7.40 16.37 7.82
CA ILE A 27 -6.39 16.66 8.85
C ILE A 27 -5.23 17.47 8.27
N ASN A 28 -4.73 17.12 7.08
CA ASN A 28 -3.64 17.84 6.42
C ASN A 28 -4.04 19.28 6.05
N GLN A 29 -5.29 19.49 5.64
CA GLN A 29 -5.87 20.79 5.31
C GLN A 29 -6.25 21.61 6.57
N ARG A 30 -6.07 21.04 7.77
CA ARG A 30 -6.41 21.65 9.07
C ARG A 30 -7.88 22.02 9.22
N GLU A 31 -8.78 21.39 8.46
CA GLU A 31 -10.22 21.59 8.56
C GLU A 31 -10.75 21.07 9.91
N THR A 32 -10.18 19.96 10.38
CA THR A 32 -10.61 19.25 11.58
C THR A 32 -9.41 18.69 12.36
N SER A 33 -9.63 18.43 13.65
CA SER A 33 -8.64 17.73 14.48
C SER A 33 -8.74 16.22 14.28
N ILE A 34 -7.65 15.49 14.54
CA ILE A 34 -7.62 14.01 14.47
C ILE A 34 -8.76 13.38 15.29
N ARG A 35 -9.12 13.97 16.44
CA ARG A 35 -10.23 13.47 17.28
C ARG A 35 -11.60 13.75 16.66
N GLY A 36 -11.77 14.86 15.95
CA GLY A 36 -12.98 15.15 15.19
C GLY A 36 -13.22 14.13 14.08
N ASP A 37 -12.17 13.81 13.32
CA ASP A 37 -12.27 12.87 12.19
C ASP A 37 -12.52 11.43 12.61
N VAL A 38 -12.08 11.03 13.79
CA VAL A 38 -12.43 9.73 14.40
C VAL A 38 -13.94 9.59 14.56
N LEU A 39 -14.63 10.65 14.95
CA LEU A 39 -16.08 10.64 15.12
C LEU A 39 -16.80 10.73 13.77
N GLN A 40 -16.33 11.64 12.90
CA GLN A 40 -16.92 11.90 11.59
C GLN A 40 -16.83 10.69 10.65
N PHE A 41 -15.64 10.09 10.52
CA PHE A 41 -15.39 8.97 9.62
C PHE A 41 -15.52 7.60 10.29
N ARG A 42 -15.87 7.56 11.59
CA ARG A 42 -15.98 6.33 12.41
C ARG A 42 -14.72 5.45 12.36
N ILE A 43 -13.55 6.05 12.14
CA ILE A 43 -12.25 5.37 12.11
C ILE A 43 -11.69 5.36 13.54
N PRO A 44 -11.26 4.21 14.09
CA PRO A 44 -10.61 4.19 15.40
C PRO A 44 -9.38 5.11 15.44
N TYR A 45 -9.26 5.93 16.49
CA TYR A 45 -8.12 6.82 16.74
C TYR A 45 -6.74 6.18 16.50
N PRO A 46 -6.42 5.00 17.07
CA PRO A 46 -5.10 4.40 16.86
C PRO A 46 -4.84 4.05 15.38
N THR A 47 -5.88 3.69 14.63
CA THR A 47 -5.78 3.40 13.21
C THR A 47 -5.53 4.69 12.43
N LEU A 48 -6.37 5.70 12.60
CA LEU A 48 -6.22 6.99 11.90
C LEU A 48 -4.86 7.64 12.19
N ARG A 49 -4.44 7.64 13.46
CA ARG A 49 -3.14 8.17 13.88
C ARG A 49 -1.97 7.42 13.23
N LYS A 50 -2.05 6.08 13.12
CA LYS A 50 -1.01 5.28 12.48
C LYS A 50 -0.85 5.62 11.00
N HIS A 51 -1.96 5.75 10.28
CA HIS A 51 -1.95 6.09 8.86
C HIS A 51 -1.51 7.53 8.62
N PHE A 52 -2.00 8.48 9.41
CA PHE A 52 -1.61 9.88 9.34
C PHE A 52 -0.09 10.08 9.56
N LEU A 53 0.46 9.47 10.62
CA LEU A 53 1.89 9.62 10.93
C LEU A 53 2.80 8.86 9.96
N LYS A 54 2.25 8.03 9.05
CA LYS A 54 2.97 7.10 8.16
C LYS A 54 4.12 6.35 8.85
N GLN A 55 4.05 6.19 10.16
CA GLN A 55 5.16 5.60 10.90
C GLN A 55 5.21 4.12 10.54
N PRO A 56 6.30 3.63 9.93
CA PRO A 56 6.51 2.19 9.86
C PRO A 56 6.45 1.69 11.30
N SER A 57 5.64 0.66 11.54
CA SER A 57 5.60 0.10 12.88
C SER A 57 7.02 -0.34 13.21
N LYS A 58 7.64 0.24 14.25
CA LYS A 58 8.96 -0.17 14.78
C LYS A 58 9.01 -1.64 15.24
N LYS A 59 7.99 -2.43 14.96
CA LYS A 59 8.00 -3.88 15.09
C LYS A 59 8.94 -4.44 14.03
N GLN A 60 10.23 -4.45 14.37
CA GLN A 60 11.34 -5.16 13.74
C GLN A 60 11.11 -6.68 13.71
N ARG A 61 9.91 -7.16 13.34
CA ARG A 61 9.67 -8.59 13.20
C ARG A 61 10.42 -9.13 11.98
N PHE A 62 10.66 -8.26 10.99
CA PHE A 62 11.44 -8.53 9.80
C PHE A 62 12.51 -7.46 9.68
N ARG A 63 13.77 -7.90 9.71
CA ARG A 63 14.92 -7.07 9.38
C ARG A 63 15.05 -7.09 7.86
N LEU A 64 15.21 -5.91 7.25
CA LEU A 64 15.59 -5.84 5.83
C LEU A 64 16.94 -6.52 5.68
N PHE A 65 17.00 -7.55 4.83
CA PHE A 65 18.23 -8.28 4.55
C PHE A 65 19.13 -7.48 3.61
N PHE A 66 18.54 -6.75 2.67
CA PHE A 66 19.23 -5.86 1.74
C PHE A 66 19.18 -4.41 2.24
N SER A 67 20.27 -3.67 2.01
CA SER A 67 20.24 -2.21 2.12
C SER A 67 19.46 -1.60 0.95
N GLY A 68 18.99 -0.37 1.10
CA GLY A 68 18.24 0.32 0.04
C GLY A 68 19.02 0.41 -1.27
N ASP A 69 20.35 0.56 -1.20
CA ASP A 69 21.22 0.61 -2.38
C ASP A 69 21.24 -0.73 -3.13
N ILE A 70 21.28 -1.86 -2.40
CA ILE A 70 21.27 -3.21 -3.00
C ILE A 70 19.91 -3.50 -3.65
N GLU A 71 18.82 -3.06 -3.02
CA GLU A 71 17.48 -3.18 -3.61
C GLU A 71 17.37 -2.40 -4.93
N GLN A 72 17.92 -1.17 -4.98
CA GLN A 72 17.93 -0.37 -6.21
C GLN A 72 18.74 -1.03 -7.33
N GLN A 73 19.92 -1.57 -7.02
CA GLN A 73 20.73 -2.31 -7.99
C GLN A 73 20.01 -3.56 -8.51
N LEU A 74 19.29 -4.28 -7.64
CA LEU A 74 18.46 -5.42 -8.03
C LEU A 74 17.34 -5.02 -8.99
N VAL A 75 16.61 -3.95 -8.70
CA VAL A 75 15.53 -3.44 -9.56
C VAL A 75 16.08 -3.05 -10.93
N GLN A 76 17.20 -2.34 -10.97
CA GLN A 76 17.83 -1.92 -12.23
C GLN A 76 18.27 -3.12 -13.07
N ASN A 77 18.92 -4.12 -12.45
CA ASN A 77 19.33 -5.34 -13.15
C ASN A 77 18.14 -6.11 -13.71
N ILE A 78 17.03 -6.21 -12.96
CA ILE A 78 15.82 -6.88 -13.45
C ILE A 78 15.22 -6.13 -14.64
N GLN A 79 15.14 -4.81 -14.59
CA GLN A 79 14.67 -3.98 -15.71
C GLN A 79 15.56 -4.12 -16.94
N GLU A 80 16.88 -4.18 -16.77
CA GLU A 80 17.81 -4.42 -17.87
C GLU A 80 17.65 -5.81 -18.47
N MET A 81 17.49 -6.84 -17.63
CA MET A 81 17.20 -8.19 -18.10
C MET A 81 15.88 -8.25 -18.85
N ASP A 82 14.84 -7.60 -18.33
CA ASP A 82 13.54 -7.53 -18.99
C ASP A 82 13.65 -6.86 -20.36
N ALA A 83 14.36 -5.73 -20.45
CA ALA A 83 14.62 -5.05 -21.72
C ALA A 83 15.40 -5.90 -22.73
N ARG A 84 16.39 -6.69 -22.27
CA ARG A 84 17.23 -7.54 -23.13
C ARG A 84 16.54 -8.84 -23.55
N PHE A 85 15.78 -9.46 -22.65
CA PHE A 85 15.25 -10.81 -22.85
C PHE A 85 13.76 -10.83 -23.24
N TYR A 86 12.95 -9.84 -22.85
CA TYR A 86 11.50 -9.80 -23.14
C TYR A 86 11.12 -8.86 -24.30
N GLY A 87 12.06 -8.59 -25.22
CA GLY A 87 11.80 -7.93 -26.51
C GLY A 87 11.65 -8.88 -27.71
N PHE A 88 11.97 -10.16 -27.56
CA PHE A 88 11.90 -11.19 -28.60
C PHE A 88 10.81 -12.20 -28.30
N THR A 89 9.57 -11.89 -28.69
CA THR A 89 8.49 -12.89 -28.71
C THR A 89 8.70 -13.86 -29.88
N LYS A 90 8.23 -15.10 -29.75
CA LYS A 90 8.22 -16.11 -30.84
C LYS A 90 7.66 -15.53 -32.15
N ASN A 91 6.70 -14.62 -32.06
CA ASN A 91 6.10 -13.92 -33.20
C ASN A 91 7.10 -13.00 -33.95
N ARG A 92 8.09 -12.43 -33.26
CA ARG A 92 9.13 -11.59 -33.86
C ARG A 92 10.18 -12.44 -34.60
N LEU A 93 10.49 -13.64 -34.11
CA LEU A 93 11.38 -14.60 -34.79
C LEU A 93 10.80 -15.08 -36.13
N MET A 94 9.48 -15.29 -36.21
CA MET A 94 8.80 -15.69 -37.46
C MET A 94 8.84 -14.59 -38.54
N HIS A 95 9.07 -13.32 -38.18
CA HIS A 95 9.24 -12.22 -39.13
C HIS A 95 10.69 -12.07 -39.65
N PHE A 96 11.68 -12.64 -38.96
CA PHE A 96 13.09 -12.59 -39.36
C PHE A 96 13.60 -13.88 -40.01
N SER A 97 12.81 -14.96 -40.02
CA SER A 97 13.06 -16.14 -40.83
C SER A 97 12.64 -15.87 -42.28
N ILE A 98 13.63 -15.63 -43.14
CA ILE A 98 13.54 -15.79 -44.61
C ILE A 98 13.38 -17.27 -44.93
#